data_AF-A0A0M2Q3I7-F1
#
_entry.id   AF-A0A0M2Q3I7-F1
#
_cell.length_a   1.000
_cell.length_b   1.000
_cell.length_c   1.000
_cell.angle_alpha   90.00
_cell.angle_beta   90.00
_cell.angle_gamma   90.00
#
_symmetry.space_group_name_H-M   'P 1'
#
loop_
_entity.id
_entity.type
_entity.pdbx_description
1 polymer ?
#
loop_
_entity_poly.entity_id
_entity_poly.type
_entity_poly.pdbx_seq_one_letter_code
_entity_poly.pdbx_strand_id
1 'polypeptide(L)'
;MYAAPDDRENLRQGVYLVRIPGSSTKDTLRNRQQALDLLMEQVDLDRCFPNGLGAADLIFIPPHPLQETAMTIPPSPEEQDIILAATDIIELAKLKVDLAKAFLAAQDYKDLVLKVVAPDSGHLSAAECEAVADKNFAKTLKGLAESKVKVSHWYETSTGRHQLIINELTFMGEEIAATLTAATPTPESALSAPDSQSDD
;
A
#
# COMPACT_ATOMS: atom_id res chain seq x y z
N MET A 1 14.65 1.17 -31.39
CA MET A 1 15.86 1.25 -30.52
C MET A 1 16.94 0.44 -31.21
N TYR A 2 18.22 0.70 -30.97
CA TYR A 2 19.31 -0.05 -31.61
C TYR A 2 20.23 -0.65 -30.55
N ALA A 3 20.73 -1.84 -30.80
CA ALA A 3 21.76 -2.50 -30.02
C ALA A 3 23.05 -2.58 -30.84
N ALA A 4 24.17 -2.17 -30.24
CA ALA A 4 25.50 -2.34 -30.78
C ALA A 4 26.24 -3.42 -29.98
N PRO A 5 26.67 -4.52 -30.59
CA PRO A 5 27.48 -5.52 -29.90
C PRO A 5 28.88 -4.98 -29.59
N ASP A 6 29.41 -5.33 -28.41
CA ASP A 6 30.79 -5.02 -28.00
C ASP A 6 31.82 -5.73 -28.90
N ASP A 7 31.54 -6.99 -29.27
CA ASP A 7 32.29 -7.71 -30.33
C ASP A 7 31.32 -8.24 -31.39
N ARG A 8 31.60 -7.86 -32.65
CA ARG A 8 30.86 -8.30 -33.83
C ARG A 8 30.87 -9.82 -34.00
N GLU A 9 31.96 -10.48 -33.62
CA GLU A 9 32.12 -11.94 -33.77
C GLU A 9 31.62 -12.71 -32.54
N ASN A 10 31.43 -12.01 -31.40
CA ASN A 10 31.01 -12.61 -30.15
C ASN A 10 29.95 -11.78 -29.41
N LEU A 11 28.70 -11.97 -29.81
CA LEU A 11 27.52 -11.32 -29.23
C LEU A 11 27.31 -11.58 -27.72
N ARG A 12 28.07 -12.49 -27.09
CA ARG A 12 27.98 -12.78 -25.65
C ARG A 12 28.82 -11.83 -24.79
N GLN A 13 29.70 -11.03 -25.39
CA GLN A 13 30.58 -10.13 -24.64
C GLN A 13 29.88 -8.87 -24.10
N GLY A 14 28.71 -8.53 -24.63
CA GLY A 14 27.90 -7.40 -24.17
C GLY A 14 27.28 -6.63 -25.32
N VAL A 15 26.33 -5.75 -25.00
CA VAL A 15 25.68 -4.86 -25.98
C VAL A 15 25.46 -3.46 -25.38
N TYR A 16 25.64 -2.44 -26.20
CA TYR A 16 25.24 -1.06 -25.88
C TYR A 16 23.87 -0.76 -26.48
N LEU A 17 23.01 -0.12 -25.70
CA LEU A 17 21.66 0.26 -26.13
C LEU A 17 21.60 1.74 -26.49
N VAL A 18 21.21 2.02 -27.73
CA VAL A 18 21.09 3.37 -28.27
C VAL A 18 19.64 3.69 -28.60
N ARG A 19 19.13 4.78 -28.03
CA ARG A 19 17.80 5.30 -28.31
C ARG A 19 17.92 6.62 -29.08
N ILE A 20 17.35 6.65 -30.28
CA ILE A 20 17.24 7.88 -31.08
C ILE A 20 15.95 8.61 -30.68
N PRO A 21 16.01 9.84 -30.13
CA PRO A 21 14.82 10.62 -29.80
C PRO A 21 14.03 10.98 -31.07
N GLY A 22 12.71 10.86 -31.03
CA GLY A 22 11.83 11.29 -32.13
C GLY A 22 11.94 10.49 -33.44
N SER A 23 12.68 9.38 -33.46
CA SER A 23 12.79 8.50 -34.63
C SER A 23 11.49 7.73 -34.90
N SER A 24 11.21 7.47 -36.17
CA SER A 24 10.15 6.54 -36.58
C SER A 24 10.41 5.14 -36.03
N THR A 25 9.34 4.36 -35.83
CA THR A 25 9.37 2.97 -35.33
C THR A 25 9.88 1.95 -36.36
N LYS A 26 10.47 2.42 -37.48
CA LYS A 26 10.93 1.58 -38.58
C LYS A 26 12.45 1.49 -38.60
N ASP A 27 12.93 0.30 -38.92
CA ASP A 27 14.34 0.08 -39.23
C ASP A 27 14.70 0.71 -40.57
N THR A 28 15.62 1.67 -40.58
CA THR A 28 16.11 2.30 -41.83
C THR A 28 17.61 2.56 -41.73
N LEU A 29 18.29 2.56 -42.88
CA LEU A 29 19.74 2.87 -42.95
C LEU A 29 20.07 4.22 -42.31
N ARG A 30 19.21 5.24 -42.51
CA ARG A 30 19.36 6.57 -41.93
C ARG A 30 19.32 6.53 -40.39
N ASN A 31 18.35 5.80 -39.82
CA ASN A 31 18.24 5.66 -38.38
C ASN A 31 19.41 4.85 -37.80
N ARG A 32 19.84 3.78 -38.49
CA ARG A 32 21.04 3.03 -38.08
C ARG A 32 22.29 3.91 -38.06
N GLN A 33 22.50 4.72 -39.09
CA GLN A 33 23.64 5.64 -39.12
C GLN A 33 23.58 6.65 -37.97
N GLN A 34 22.42 7.25 -37.73
CA GLN A 34 22.24 8.19 -36.62
C GLN A 34 22.44 7.52 -35.24
N ALA A 35 22.04 6.27 -35.07
CA ALA A 35 22.34 5.51 -33.84
C ALA A 35 23.84 5.23 -33.70
N LEU A 36 24.55 4.95 -34.80
CA LEU A 36 25.99 4.78 -34.77
C LEU A 36 26.67 6.10 -34.37
N ASP A 37 26.30 7.22 -34.99
CA ASP A 37 26.90 8.53 -34.68
C ASP A 37 26.74 8.88 -33.19
N LEU A 38 25.54 8.67 -32.63
CA LEU A 38 25.27 8.85 -31.19
C LEU A 38 26.11 7.93 -30.29
N LEU A 39 26.36 6.70 -30.73
CA LEU A 39 27.21 5.76 -29.99
C LEU A 39 28.68 6.19 -30.03
N MET A 40 29.16 6.64 -31.19
CA MET A 40 30.54 7.12 -31.36
C MET A 40 30.82 8.39 -30.55
N GLU A 41 29.80 9.22 -30.30
CA GLU A 41 29.93 10.41 -29.43
C GLU A 41 30.05 10.06 -27.94
N GLN A 42 29.56 8.88 -27.52
CA GLN A 42 29.40 8.53 -26.10
C GLN A 42 30.42 7.50 -25.60
N VAL A 43 31.04 6.73 -26.51
CA VAL A 43 31.86 5.56 -26.15
C VAL A 43 33.29 5.72 -26.68
N ASP A 44 34.26 5.34 -25.87
CA ASP A 44 35.68 5.27 -26.25
C ASP A 44 35.93 4.06 -27.15
N LEU A 45 36.08 4.32 -28.46
CA LEU A 45 36.08 3.31 -29.52
C LEU A 45 37.26 2.36 -29.44
N ASP A 46 38.40 2.83 -28.94
CA ASP A 46 39.65 2.08 -28.88
C ASP A 46 39.59 0.92 -27.87
N ARG A 47 38.56 0.88 -27.03
CA ARG A 47 38.34 -0.17 -26.03
C ARG A 47 37.12 -1.06 -26.29
N CYS A 48 36.10 -0.54 -26.98
CA CYS A 48 34.78 -1.16 -27.00
C CYS A 48 34.41 -1.87 -28.30
N PHE A 49 35.18 -1.70 -29.40
CA PHE A 49 34.88 -2.37 -30.68
C PHE A 49 36.16 -2.88 -31.36
N PRO A 50 36.78 -3.97 -30.86
CA PRO A 50 38.09 -4.44 -31.31
C PRO A 50 38.15 -4.81 -32.81
N ASN A 51 37.01 -5.17 -33.40
CA ASN A 51 36.87 -5.57 -34.80
C ASN A 51 36.20 -4.47 -35.68
N GLY A 52 35.99 -3.28 -35.13
CA GLY A 52 35.23 -2.19 -35.76
C GLY A 52 33.72 -2.42 -35.74
N LEU A 53 32.97 -1.32 -35.76
CA LEU A 53 31.50 -1.31 -35.77
C LEU A 53 30.98 -0.39 -36.88
N GLY A 54 30.14 -0.90 -37.78
CA GLY A 54 29.43 -0.13 -38.79
C GLY A 54 27.91 -0.06 -38.55
N ALA A 55 27.22 0.82 -39.28
CA ALA A 55 25.77 0.97 -39.15
C ALA A 55 24.99 -0.31 -39.52
N ALA A 56 25.57 -1.17 -40.36
CA ALA A 56 25.00 -2.46 -40.71
C ALA A 56 25.03 -3.46 -39.53
N ASP A 57 25.97 -3.30 -38.60
CA ASP A 57 26.19 -4.19 -37.47
C ASP A 57 25.26 -3.86 -36.28
N LEU A 58 24.52 -2.75 -36.35
CA LEU A 58 23.50 -2.41 -35.37
C LEU A 58 22.26 -3.29 -35.52
N ILE A 59 21.84 -3.86 -34.40
CA ILE A 59 20.64 -4.67 -34.29
C ILE A 59 19.47 -3.73 -34.02
N PHE A 60 18.54 -3.60 -34.96
CA PHE A 60 17.29 -2.91 -34.71
C PHE A 60 16.43 -3.72 -33.73
N ILE A 61 16.20 -3.14 -32.57
CA ILE A 61 15.21 -3.63 -31.62
C ILE A 61 13.91 -2.91 -32.02
N PRO A 62 12.97 -3.61 -32.70
CA PRO A 62 11.66 -3.04 -32.92
C PRO A 62 11.12 -2.60 -31.58
N PRO A 63 10.40 -1.46 -31.51
CA PRO A 63 9.57 -1.27 -30.34
C PRO A 63 8.70 -2.52 -30.29
N HIS A 64 8.93 -3.36 -29.27
CA HIS A 64 7.88 -4.26 -28.85
C HIS A 64 6.63 -3.37 -28.77
N PRO A 65 5.45 -3.82 -29.26
CA PRO A 65 4.24 -3.19 -28.76
C PRO A 65 4.47 -3.15 -27.27
N LEU A 66 4.52 -1.95 -26.71
CA LEU A 66 4.65 -1.80 -25.29
C LEU A 66 3.62 -2.78 -24.75
N GLN A 67 4.08 -3.82 -24.06
CA GLN A 67 3.30 -4.38 -23.00
C GLN A 67 3.25 -3.29 -21.91
N GLU A 68 2.68 -2.13 -22.27
CA GLU A 68 1.95 -1.22 -21.40
C GLU A 68 0.64 -1.89 -20.96
N THR A 69 0.31 -3.04 -21.53
CA THR A 69 -0.29 -4.11 -20.74
C THR A 69 0.84 -4.98 -20.21
N ALA A 70 1.22 -4.75 -18.95
CA ALA A 70 1.19 -5.90 -18.06
C ALA A 70 -0.07 -6.66 -18.47
N MET A 71 0.05 -7.89 -18.97
CA MET A 71 -1.09 -8.77 -18.94
C MET A 71 -1.38 -8.93 -17.45
N THR A 72 -2.09 -7.96 -16.86
CA THR A 72 -3.15 -8.25 -15.93
C THR A 72 -4.01 -9.22 -16.70
N ILE A 73 -3.64 -10.49 -16.60
CA ILE A 73 -4.62 -11.56 -16.47
C ILE A 73 -5.73 -10.89 -15.64
N PRO A 74 -6.93 -10.67 -16.20
CA PRO A 74 -8.01 -10.10 -15.42
C PRO A 74 -8.02 -10.94 -14.14
N PRO A 75 -7.91 -10.31 -12.96
CA PRO A 75 -7.75 -11.04 -11.73
C PRO A 75 -8.80 -12.14 -11.73
N SER A 76 -8.40 -13.35 -11.33
CA SER A 76 -9.37 -14.42 -11.19
C SER A 76 -10.54 -13.88 -10.36
N PRO A 77 -11.77 -14.40 -10.52
CA PRO A 77 -12.91 -13.93 -9.71
C PRO A 77 -12.58 -13.88 -8.21
N GLU A 78 -11.74 -14.82 -7.74
CA GLU A 78 -11.21 -14.90 -6.38
C GLU A 78 -10.22 -13.77 -6.07
N GLU A 79 -9.23 -13.52 -6.93
CA GLU A 79 -8.29 -12.38 -6.77
C GLU A 79 -9.05 -11.05 -6.78
N GLN A 80 -10.11 -10.94 -7.59
CA GLN A 80 -10.93 -9.75 -7.67
C GLN A 80 -11.75 -9.55 -6.39
N ASP A 81 -12.32 -10.60 -5.82
CA ASP A 81 -13.00 -10.52 -4.52
C ASP A 81 -12.04 -10.15 -3.38
N ILE A 82 -10.78 -10.62 -3.42
CA ILE A 82 -9.73 -10.21 -2.46
C ILE A 82 -9.40 -8.72 -2.62
N ILE A 83 -9.21 -8.24 -3.84
CA ILE A 83 -8.94 -6.82 -4.10
C ILE A 83 -10.10 -5.95 -3.61
N LEU A 84 -11.34 -6.37 -3.85
CA LEU A 84 -12.53 -5.67 -3.36
C LEU A 84 -12.63 -5.70 -1.84
N ALA A 85 -12.38 -6.85 -1.20
CA ALA A 85 -12.36 -6.97 0.26
C ALA A 85 -11.32 -6.04 0.90
N ALA A 86 -10.11 -5.97 0.33
CA ALA A 86 -9.05 -5.09 0.81
C ALA A 86 -9.41 -3.61 0.62
N THR A 87 -10.02 -3.27 -0.52
CA THR A 87 -10.50 -1.92 -0.82
C THR A 87 -11.57 -1.47 0.17
N ASP A 88 -12.55 -2.35 0.47
CA ASP A 88 -13.60 -2.13 1.46
C ASP A 88 -12.98 -1.79 2.84
N ILE A 89 -11.98 -2.55 3.30
CA ILE A 89 -11.31 -2.29 4.58
C ILE A 89 -10.52 -0.98 4.56
N ILE A 90 -9.81 -0.68 3.48
CA ILE A 90 -9.05 0.56 3.35
C ILE A 90 -10.00 1.77 3.40
N GLU A 91 -11.16 1.68 2.76
CA GLU A 91 -12.18 2.72 2.82
C GLU A 91 -12.71 2.89 4.26
N LEU A 92 -13.11 1.81 4.92
CA LEU A 92 -13.56 1.85 6.31
C LEU A 92 -12.48 2.46 7.22
N ALA A 93 -11.21 2.08 7.04
CA ALA A 93 -10.11 2.60 7.84
C ALA A 93 -9.98 4.12 7.70
N LYS A 94 -10.08 4.65 6.47
CA LYS A 94 -10.08 6.11 6.23
C LYS A 94 -11.25 6.79 6.93
N LEU A 95 -12.46 6.24 6.80
CA LEU A 95 -13.66 6.79 7.46
C LEU A 95 -13.54 6.77 8.99
N LYS A 96 -12.94 5.72 9.57
CA LYS A 96 -12.68 5.61 11.01
C LYS A 96 -11.63 6.62 11.49
N VAL A 97 -10.59 6.87 10.69
CA VAL A 97 -9.59 7.91 10.98
C VAL A 97 -10.25 9.29 10.96
N ASP A 98 -11.09 9.59 9.98
CA ASP A 98 -11.80 10.87 9.90
C ASP A 98 -12.76 11.05 11.07
N LEU A 99 -13.49 9.99 11.45
CA LEU A 99 -14.34 9.98 12.64
C LEU A 99 -13.52 10.23 13.92
N ALA A 100 -12.35 9.60 14.06
CA ALA A 100 -11.49 9.81 15.23
C ALA A 100 -10.98 11.25 15.32
N LYS A 101 -10.57 11.85 14.20
CA LYS A 101 -10.17 13.27 14.14
C LYS A 101 -11.33 14.20 14.51
N ALA A 102 -12.52 13.95 13.96
CA ALA A 102 -13.71 14.75 14.26
C ALA A 102 -14.15 14.58 15.71
N PHE A 103 -14.01 13.38 16.28
CA PHE A 103 -14.29 13.09 17.69
C PHE A 103 -13.35 13.88 18.61
N LEU A 104 -12.05 13.85 18.35
CA LEU A 104 -11.07 14.61 19.14
C LEU A 104 -11.35 16.10 19.10
N ALA A 105 -11.67 16.66 17.93
CA ALA A 105 -12.03 18.07 17.80
C ALA A 105 -13.33 18.43 18.56
N ALA A 106 -14.31 17.51 18.56
CA ALA A 106 -15.59 17.73 19.25
C ALA A 106 -15.50 17.49 20.77
N GLN A 107 -14.44 16.85 21.24
CA GLN A 107 -14.29 16.46 22.63
C GLN A 107 -14.23 17.68 23.57
N ASP A 108 -13.65 18.77 23.11
CA ASP A 108 -13.57 20.05 23.84
C ASP A 108 -14.95 20.67 24.09
N TYR A 109 -15.96 20.30 23.30
CA TYR A 109 -17.33 20.81 23.42
C TYR A 109 -18.27 19.83 24.13
N LYS A 110 -17.78 18.69 24.59
CA LYS A 110 -18.60 17.60 25.15
C LYS A 110 -19.54 18.08 26.26
N ASP A 111 -19.00 18.75 27.27
CA ASP A 111 -19.77 19.15 28.45
C ASP A 111 -20.80 20.23 28.11
N LEU A 112 -20.43 21.14 27.20
CA LEU A 112 -21.34 22.16 26.67
C LEU A 112 -22.51 21.54 25.89
N VAL A 113 -22.24 20.56 25.03
CA VAL A 113 -23.29 19.83 24.30
C VAL A 113 -24.21 19.07 25.24
N LEU A 114 -23.65 18.37 26.23
CA LEU A 114 -24.45 17.68 27.24
C LEU A 114 -25.35 18.65 27.99
N LYS A 115 -24.84 19.83 28.35
CA LYS A 115 -25.62 20.89 28.98
C LYS A 115 -26.73 21.41 28.06
N VAL A 116 -26.45 21.65 26.78
CA VAL A 116 -27.44 22.14 25.80
C VAL A 116 -28.59 21.14 25.59
N VAL A 117 -28.30 19.83 25.59
CA VAL A 117 -29.28 18.79 25.30
C VAL A 117 -30.01 18.30 26.55
N ALA A 118 -29.39 18.39 27.73
CA ALA A 118 -29.99 17.94 28.97
C ALA A 118 -31.19 18.84 29.35
N PRO A 119 -32.38 18.25 29.61
CA PRO A 119 -33.60 19.02 29.90
C PRO A 119 -33.53 19.78 31.23
N ASP A 120 -32.70 19.31 32.18
CA ASP A 120 -32.63 19.84 33.56
C ASP A 120 -31.33 20.60 33.87
N SER A 121 -30.53 20.94 32.85
CA SER A 121 -29.18 21.50 33.02
C SER A 121 -29.12 22.99 33.36
N GLY A 122 -30.27 23.65 33.48
CA GLY A 122 -30.38 25.09 33.70
C GLY A 122 -29.98 25.92 32.49
N HIS A 123 -29.73 27.21 32.71
CA HIS A 123 -29.35 28.13 31.64
C HIS A 123 -27.84 28.12 31.37
N LEU A 124 -27.47 28.42 30.12
CA LEU A 124 -26.09 28.65 29.74
C LEU A 124 -25.57 29.95 30.37
N SER A 125 -24.32 29.94 30.82
CA SER A 125 -23.59 31.14 31.22
C SER A 125 -23.21 32.00 30.01
N ALA A 126 -22.83 33.26 30.24
CA ALA A 126 -22.44 34.17 29.14
C ALA A 126 -21.29 33.62 28.29
N ALA A 127 -20.29 32.99 28.90
CA ALA A 127 -19.16 32.37 28.19
C ALA A 127 -19.60 31.14 27.37
N GLU A 128 -20.53 30.34 27.89
CA GLU A 128 -21.10 29.21 27.16
C GLU A 128 -21.98 29.67 25.98
N CYS A 129 -22.75 30.74 26.15
CA CYS A 129 -23.52 31.35 25.06
C CYS A 129 -22.62 31.84 23.93
N GLU A 130 -21.48 32.46 24.25
CA GLU A 130 -20.50 32.91 23.26
C GLU A 130 -19.86 31.71 22.53
N ALA A 131 -19.51 30.65 23.27
CA ALA A 131 -18.98 29.42 22.68
C ALA A 131 -19.98 28.72 21.74
N VAL A 132 -21.27 28.65 22.10
CA VAL A 132 -22.32 28.09 21.23
C VAL A 132 -22.56 28.97 19.98
N ALA A 133 -22.42 30.29 20.12
CA ALA A 133 -22.59 31.23 19.01
C ALA A 133 -21.40 31.22 18.04
N ASP A 134 -20.24 30.65 18.42
CA ASP A 134 -19.10 30.51 17.53
C ASP A 134 -19.42 29.54 16.37
N LYS A 135 -19.07 29.96 15.15
CA LYS A 135 -19.16 29.12 13.95
C LYS A 135 -18.33 27.84 14.08
N ASN A 136 -17.24 27.86 14.84
CA ASN A 136 -16.39 26.69 15.08
C ASN A 136 -17.12 25.59 15.84
N PHE A 137 -17.96 25.94 16.82
CA PHE A 137 -18.77 24.98 17.56
C PHE A 137 -19.71 24.21 16.63
N ALA A 138 -20.52 24.94 15.87
CA ALA A 138 -21.47 24.33 14.92
C ALA A 138 -20.76 23.50 13.84
N LYS A 139 -19.65 23.99 13.29
CA LYS A 139 -18.85 23.28 12.28
C LYS A 139 -18.27 21.98 12.82
N THR A 140 -17.78 21.99 14.05
CA THR A 140 -17.15 20.82 14.68
C THR A 140 -18.17 19.73 14.96
N LEU A 141 -19.33 20.08 15.53
CA LEU A 141 -20.41 19.11 15.77
C LEU A 141 -20.98 18.53 14.47
N LYS A 142 -21.16 19.38 13.46
CA LYS A 142 -21.58 18.93 12.13
C LYS A 142 -20.57 17.94 11.54
N GLY A 143 -19.27 18.26 11.61
CA GLY A 143 -18.21 17.38 11.13
C GLY A 143 -18.17 16.02 11.83
N LEU A 144 -18.40 15.99 13.15
CA LEU A 144 -18.54 14.75 13.91
C LEU A 144 -19.74 13.93 13.44
N ALA A 145 -20.91 14.56 13.33
CA ALA A 145 -22.14 13.90 12.90
C ALA A 145 -22.02 13.34 11.48
N GLU A 146 -21.49 14.13 10.53
CA GLU A 146 -21.26 13.69 9.15
C GLU A 146 -20.29 12.50 9.09
N SER A 147 -19.19 12.56 9.83
CA SER A 147 -18.21 11.46 9.86
C SER A 147 -18.81 10.19 10.46
N LYS A 148 -19.64 10.32 11.51
CA LYS A 148 -20.35 9.19 12.11
C LYS A 148 -21.36 8.58 11.14
N VAL A 149 -22.13 9.40 10.43
CA VAL A 149 -23.08 8.96 9.42
C VAL A 149 -22.37 8.21 8.28
N LYS A 150 -21.23 8.72 7.78
CA LYS A 150 -20.46 8.02 6.74
C LYS A 150 -20.01 6.63 7.18
N VAL A 151 -19.52 6.50 8.42
CA VAL A 151 -19.14 5.19 8.98
C VAL A 151 -20.35 4.27 9.10
N SER A 152 -21.49 4.75 9.62
CA SER A 152 -22.71 3.93 9.71
C SER A 152 -23.21 3.49 8.34
N HIS A 153 -23.24 4.42 7.38
CA HIS A 153 -23.67 4.14 6.02
C HIS A 153 -22.78 3.10 5.33
N TRP A 154 -21.47 3.15 5.58
CA TRP A 154 -20.56 2.12 5.09
C TRP A 154 -20.95 0.73 5.63
N TYR A 155 -21.25 0.59 6.93
CA TYR A 155 -21.68 -0.71 7.48
C TYR A 155 -22.99 -1.21 6.87
N GLU A 156 -23.94 -0.31 6.60
CA GLU A 156 -25.24 -0.64 5.99
C GLU A 156 -25.13 -1.05 4.52
N THR A 157 -24.15 -0.52 3.79
CA THR A 157 -24.03 -0.70 2.33
C THR A 157 -22.87 -1.61 1.93
N SER A 158 -21.98 -1.95 2.86
CA SER A 158 -20.83 -2.82 2.58
C SER A 158 -21.30 -4.18 2.07
N THR A 159 -20.56 -4.72 1.11
CA THR A 159 -20.89 -6.00 0.48
C THR A 159 -20.61 -7.22 1.36
N GLY A 160 -20.08 -7.02 2.57
CA GLY A 160 -19.66 -8.08 3.49
C GLY A 160 -18.32 -8.75 3.14
N ARG A 161 -17.72 -8.43 1.97
CA ARG A 161 -16.45 -9.04 1.52
C ARG A 161 -15.27 -8.79 2.45
N HIS A 162 -15.28 -7.69 3.20
CA HIS A 162 -14.30 -7.41 4.26
C HIS A 162 -14.18 -8.54 5.29
N GLN A 163 -15.23 -9.37 5.47
CA GLN A 163 -15.22 -10.50 6.38
C GLN A 163 -14.21 -11.59 5.96
N LEU A 164 -13.86 -11.70 4.67
CA LEU A 164 -12.83 -12.64 4.20
C LEU A 164 -11.48 -12.37 4.87
N ILE A 165 -11.11 -11.10 4.99
CA ILE A 165 -9.86 -10.67 5.63
C ILE A 165 -9.96 -10.79 7.15
N ILE A 166 -11.11 -10.45 7.75
CA ILE A 166 -11.30 -10.58 9.20
C ILE A 166 -11.20 -12.04 9.64
N ASN A 167 -11.80 -12.96 8.90
CA ASN A 167 -11.78 -14.40 9.22
C ASN A 167 -10.34 -14.92 9.24
N GLU A 168 -9.53 -14.57 8.25
CA GLU A 168 -8.13 -15.00 8.18
C GLU A 168 -7.28 -14.41 9.31
N LEU A 169 -7.43 -13.11 9.60
CA LEU A 169 -6.73 -12.48 10.72
C LEU A 169 -7.13 -13.07 12.08
N THR A 170 -8.40 -13.47 12.23
CA THR A 170 -8.89 -14.11 13.46
C THR A 170 -8.33 -15.52 13.60
N PHE A 171 -8.33 -16.30 12.52
CA PHE A 171 -7.76 -17.65 12.49
C PHE A 171 -6.26 -17.64 12.80
N MET A 172 -5.49 -16.72 12.19
CA MET A 172 -4.07 -16.53 12.52
C MET A 172 -3.86 -16.17 14.00
N GLY A 173 -4.76 -15.37 14.59
CA GLY A 173 -4.72 -15.05 16.02
C GLY A 173 -4.90 -16.28 16.93
N GLU A 174 -5.82 -17.18 16.57
CA GLU A 174 -6.06 -18.44 17.29
C GLU A 174 -4.89 -19.43 17.15
N GLU A 175 -4.29 -19.52 15.96
CA GLU A 175 -3.11 -20.38 15.72
C GLU A 175 -1.86 -19.86 16.47
N ILE A 176 -1.66 -18.54 16.49
CA ILE A 176 -0.60 -17.91 17.30
C ILE A 176 -0.86 -18.14 18.80
N ALA A 177 -2.10 -18.02 19.26
CA ALA A 177 -2.43 -18.31 20.66
C ALA A 177 -2.20 -19.79 21.01
N ALA A 178 -2.57 -20.73 20.12
CA ALA A 178 -2.37 -22.16 20.32
C ALA A 178 -0.88 -22.55 20.35
N THR A 179 -0.06 -21.99 19.46
CA THR A 179 1.40 -22.22 19.43
C THR A 179 2.10 -21.63 20.66
N LEU A 180 1.67 -20.45 21.13
CA LEU A 180 2.17 -19.85 22.37
C LEU A 180 1.80 -20.68 23.60
N THR A 181 0.60 -21.25 23.63
CA THR A 181 0.15 -22.10 24.76
C THR A 181 0.91 -23.43 24.80
N ALA A 182 1.21 -24.02 23.64
CA ALA A 182 2.03 -25.23 23.51
C ALA A 182 3.53 -25.00 23.82
N ALA A 183 4.00 -23.75 23.72
CA ALA A 183 5.37 -23.35 24.04
C ALA A 183 5.60 -23.04 25.53
N THR A 184 4.56 -23.03 26.37
CA THR A 184 4.69 -22.92 27.82
C THR A 184 4.98 -24.30 28.43
N PRO A 185 6.19 -24.60 28.92
CA PRO A 185 6.43 -25.86 29.62
C PRO A 185 5.60 -25.85 30.90
N THR A 186 4.82 -26.91 31.08
CA THR A 186 4.16 -27.25 32.34
C THR A 186 5.24 -27.29 33.44
N PRO A 187 5.14 -26.53 34.54
CA PRO A 187 6.09 -26.67 35.62
C PRO A 187 5.93 -28.07 36.23
N GLU A 188 7.00 -28.82 36.06
CA GLU A 188 7.25 -30.17 36.53
C GLU A 188 6.99 -30.29 38.04
N SER A 189 6.43 -31.45 38.42
CA SER A 189 6.54 -32.12 39.71
C SER A 189 7.44 -31.41 40.75
N ALA A 190 6.81 -30.82 41.76
CA ALA A 190 7.47 -30.59 43.03
C ALA A 190 6.55 -31.07 44.16
N LEU A 191 7.16 -31.84 45.06
CA LEU A 191 6.68 -32.29 46.37
C LEU A 191 5.64 -33.44 46.38
N SER A 192 6.15 -34.67 46.29
CA SER A 192 5.71 -35.74 47.19
C SER A 192 6.87 -36.09 48.11
N ALA A 193 6.85 -35.53 49.32
CA ALA A 193 7.49 -36.11 50.47
C ALA A 193 6.68 -35.70 51.70
N PRO A 194 6.02 -36.65 52.38
CA PRO A 194 5.70 -36.50 53.78
C PRO A 194 6.61 -37.40 54.61
N ASP A 195 7.41 -36.73 55.43
CA ASP A 195 7.51 -36.93 56.88
C ASP A 195 7.76 -38.35 57.44
N SER A 196 8.90 -38.45 58.12
CA SER A 196 8.99 -38.60 59.58
C SER A 196 9.80 -39.78 60.11
N GLN A 197 10.63 -39.41 61.09
CA GLN A 197 10.96 -40.10 62.35
C GLN A 197 12.31 -40.80 62.51
N SER A 198 13.06 -40.17 63.41
CA SER A 198 14.17 -40.58 64.25
C SER A 198 13.77 -41.60 65.34
N ASP A 199 14.82 -42.17 65.94
CA ASP A 199 14.90 -42.95 67.20
C ASP A 199 14.49 -44.43 67.05
N ASP A 200 15.30 -45.46 67.36
CA ASP A 200 16.46 -45.68 68.24
C ASP A 200 17.43 -46.71 67.61
#